data_AF-A0A941TNT7-F1
#
_entry.id   AF-A0A941TNT7-F1
#
_cell.length_a   1.000
_cell.length_b   1.000
_cell.length_c   1.000
_cell.angle_alpha   90.00
_cell.angle_beta   90.00
_cell.angle_gamma   90.00
#
_symmetry.space_group_name_H-M   'P 1'
#
loop_
_entity.id
_entity.type
_entity.pdbx_description
1 polymer ?
#
loop_
_entity_poly.entity_id
_entity_poly.type
_entity_poly.pdbx_seq_one_letter_code
_entity_poly.pdbx_strand_id
1 'polypeptide(L)'
;GLLPRLDLARPREEELLRGCLGAGSNGIELARLRSLADDPATPPDIAAALRPWLDATVALYEALPATPDRPARLAAGEAAARALHDRLEALAVPAGSPRAGLAVRAAASLRFVADRFDSDRPFLLRTFKP
;
A
#
# COMPACT_ATOMS: atom_id res chain seq x y z
N GLY A 1 -20.64 12.65 -21.37
CA GLY A 1 -19.32 12.12 -20.99
C GLY A 1 -19.12 12.39 -19.52
N LEU A 2 -18.89 11.35 -18.72
CA LEU A 2 -19.01 11.39 -17.25
C LEU A 2 -17.68 11.59 -16.51
N LEU A 3 -16.60 11.91 -17.21
CA LEU A 3 -15.35 12.31 -16.57
C LEU A 3 -15.21 13.83 -16.66
N PRO A 4 -15.06 14.54 -15.52
CA PRO A 4 -14.73 15.95 -15.54
C PRO A 4 -13.46 16.15 -16.37
N ARG A 5 -13.47 17.14 -17.28
CA ARG A 5 -12.26 17.54 -17.99
C ARG A 5 -11.32 18.17 -16.97
N LEU A 6 -10.26 17.44 -16.61
CA LEU A 6 -9.20 17.94 -15.76
C LEU A 6 -8.33 18.93 -16.56
N ASP A 7 -8.20 20.13 -16.05
CA ASP A 7 -7.29 21.17 -16.50
C ASP A 7 -5.98 21.04 -15.71
N LEU A 8 -5.00 20.36 -16.32
CA LEU A 8 -3.70 20.12 -15.71
C LEU A 8 -2.86 21.40 -15.54
N ALA A 9 -3.27 22.53 -16.12
CA ALA A 9 -2.66 23.81 -15.82
C ALA A 9 -3.02 24.30 -14.41
N ARG A 10 -4.03 23.69 -13.76
CA ARG A 10 -4.40 23.96 -12.37
C ARG A 10 -3.72 22.97 -11.44
N PRO A 11 -2.82 23.42 -10.55
CA PRO A 11 -2.10 22.53 -9.63
C PRO A 11 -2.99 21.60 -8.81
N ARG A 12 -4.20 22.06 -8.45
CA ARG A 12 -5.17 21.28 -7.67
C ARG A 12 -5.76 20.08 -8.42
N GLU A 13 -5.93 20.19 -9.73
CA GLU A 13 -6.50 19.14 -10.59
C GLU A 13 -5.42 18.13 -10.99
N GLU A 14 -4.19 18.60 -11.20
CA GLU A 14 -3.01 17.74 -11.34
C GLU A 14 -2.77 16.89 -10.07
N GLU A 15 -2.77 17.51 -8.89
CA GLU A 15 -2.61 16.81 -7.60
C GLU A 15 -3.69 15.75 -7.39
N LEU A 16 -4.94 16.07 -7.74
CA LEU A 16 -6.06 15.13 -7.69
C LEU A 16 -5.82 13.93 -8.62
N LEU A 17 -5.42 14.17 -9.87
CA LEU A 17 -5.12 13.11 -10.82
C LEU A 17 -3.98 12.21 -10.31
N ARG A 18 -2.87 12.82 -9.84
CA ARG A 18 -1.73 12.09 -9.29
C ARG A 18 -2.15 11.23 -8.09
N GLY A 19 -2.95 11.78 -7.19
CA GLY A 19 -3.49 11.05 -6.05
C GLY A 19 -4.42 9.90 -6.44
N CYS A 20 -5.29 10.09 -7.43
CA CYS A 20 -6.15 9.01 -7.96
C CYS A 20 -5.34 7.89 -8.62
N LEU A 21 -4.36 8.23 -9.45
CA LEU A 21 -3.43 7.26 -10.03
C LEU A 21 -2.65 6.53 -8.94
N GLY A 22 -2.28 7.26 -7.90
CA GLY A 22 -1.63 6.73 -6.72
C GLY A 22 -2.45 5.70 -5.97
N ALA A 23 -3.68 6.06 -5.61
CA ALA A 23 -4.64 5.14 -5.00
C ALA A 23 -4.88 3.90 -5.86
N GLY A 24 -5.01 4.07 -7.19
CA GLY A 24 -5.15 2.95 -8.12
C GLY A 24 -3.95 2.00 -8.11
N SER A 25 -2.74 2.54 -8.21
CA SER A 25 -1.51 1.73 -8.16
C SER A 25 -1.31 1.03 -6.81
N ASN A 26 -1.62 1.72 -5.71
CA ASN A 26 -1.58 1.15 -4.37
C ASN A 26 -2.59 0.01 -4.21
N GLY A 27 -3.81 0.18 -4.73
CA GLY A 27 -4.83 -0.87 -4.75
C GLY A 27 -4.39 -2.13 -5.51
N ILE A 28 -3.69 -1.97 -6.63
CA ILE A 28 -3.12 -3.10 -7.40
C ILE A 28 -2.09 -3.86 -6.55
N GLU A 29 -1.20 -3.16 -5.85
CA GLU A 29 -0.19 -3.82 -5.01
C GLU A 29 -0.82 -4.49 -3.79
N LEU A 30 -1.85 -3.89 -3.16
CA LEU A 30 -2.60 -4.55 -2.09
C LEU A 30 -3.32 -5.82 -2.58
N ALA A 31 -3.91 -5.79 -3.78
CA ALA A 31 -4.51 -6.97 -4.40
C ALA A 31 -3.46 -8.05 -4.68
N ARG A 32 -2.28 -7.68 -5.20
CA ARG A 32 -1.16 -8.60 -5.42
C ARG A 32 -0.70 -9.25 -4.12
N LEU A 33 -0.56 -8.47 -3.05
CA LEU A 33 -0.20 -8.98 -1.72
C LEU A 33 -1.27 -9.93 -1.16
N ARG A 34 -2.56 -9.64 -1.36
CA ARG A 34 -3.64 -10.58 -1.00
C ARG A 34 -3.55 -11.87 -1.80
N SER A 35 -3.38 -11.80 -3.12
CA SER A 35 -3.21 -12.99 -3.96
C SER A 35 -2.00 -13.83 -3.54
N LEU A 36 -0.88 -13.20 -3.17
CA LEU A 36 0.28 -13.91 -2.61
C LEU A 36 -0.07 -14.58 -1.28
N ALA A 37 -0.79 -13.91 -0.38
CA ALA A 37 -1.18 -14.47 0.90
C ALA A 37 -2.15 -15.66 0.78
N ASP A 38 -2.92 -15.73 -0.31
CA ASP A 38 -3.87 -16.80 -0.62
C ASP A 38 -3.29 -17.92 -1.52
N ASP A 39 -2.12 -17.71 -2.13
CA ASP A 39 -1.44 -18.71 -2.95
C ASP A 39 -0.90 -19.87 -2.07
N PRO A 40 -1.30 -21.14 -2.31
CA PRO A 40 -0.79 -22.30 -1.59
C PRO A 40 0.73 -22.52 -1.71
N ALA A 41 1.37 -21.96 -2.74
CA ALA A 41 2.81 -22.02 -2.93
C ALA A 41 3.59 -21.00 -2.08
N THR A 42 2.90 -20.00 -1.52
CA THR A 42 3.51 -18.99 -0.66
C THR A 42 3.96 -19.63 0.66
N PRO A 43 5.19 -19.35 1.10
CA PRO A 43 5.68 -19.75 2.41
C PRO A 43 4.68 -19.38 3.54
N PRO A 44 4.32 -20.31 4.44
CA PRO A 44 3.29 -20.06 5.46
C PRO A 44 3.60 -18.89 6.40
N ASP A 45 4.87 -18.65 6.68
CA ASP A 45 5.38 -17.53 7.46
C ASP A 45 5.12 -16.18 6.78
N ILE A 46 5.28 -16.11 5.45
CA ILE A 46 4.94 -14.93 4.65
C ILE A 46 3.42 -14.73 4.66
N ALA A 47 2.65 -15.77 4.37
CA ALA A 47 1.18 -15.68 4.34
C ALA A 47 0.60 -15.24 5.71
N ALA A 48 1.14 -15.80 6.80
CA ALA A 48 0.74 -15.46 8.16
C ALA A 48 1.12 -14.02 8.57
N ALA A 49 2.18 -13.46 7.98
CA ALA A 49 2.57 -12.07 8.22
C ALA A 49 1.75 -11.08 7.36
N LEU A 50 1.44 -11.45 6.10
CA LEU A 50 0.69 -10.59 5.18
C LEU A 50 -0.78 -10.43 5.57
N ARG A 51 -1.48 -11.51 5.96
CA ARG A 51 -2.94 -11.46 6.19
C ARG A 51 -3.35 -10.43 7.25
N PRO A 52 -2.78 -10.43 8.47
CA PRO A 52 -3.17 -9.46 9.49
C PRO A 52 -2.81 -8.02 9.11
N TRP A 53 -1.67 -7.84 8.42
CA TRP A 53 -1.25 -6.52 7.94
C TRP A 53 -2.19 -5.97 6.86
N LEU A 54 -2.64 -6.82 5.93
CA LEU A 54 -3.62 -6.44 4.91
C LEU A 54 -4.93 -5.99 5.56
N ASP A 55 -5.43 -6.75 6.52
CA ASP A 55 -6.68 -6.42 7.22
C ASP A 55 -6.55 -5.09 8.00
N ALA A 56 -5.42 -4.89 8.69
CA ALA A 56 -5.13 -3.63 9.38
C ALA A 56 -4.98 -2.44 8.41
N THR A 57 -4.38 -2.66 7.24
CA THR A 57 -4.17 -1.63 6.22
C THR A 57 -5.49 -1.19 5.59
N VAL A 58 -6.41 -2.13 5.32
CA VAL A 58 -7.77 -1.81 4.87
C VAL A 58 -8.50 -0.97 5.91
N ALA A 59 -8.50 -1.42 7.17
CA ALA A 59 -9.14 -0.70 8.26
C ALA A 59 -8.57 0.73 8.44
N LEU A 60 -7.25 0.89 8.23
CA LEU A 60 -6.61 2.20 8.23
C LEU A 60 -7.18 3.12 7.15
N TYR A 61 -7.25 2.67 5.90
CA TYR A 61 -7.75 3.50 4.79
C TYR A 61 -9.24 3.82 4.94
N GLU A 62 -10.05 2.87 5.41
CA GLU A 62 -11.48 3.07 5.65
C GLU A 62 -11.75 4.11 6.76
N ALA A 63 -10.98 4.06 7.85
CA ALA A 63 -11.12 4.99 8.97
C ALA A 63 -10.44 6.36 8.73
N LEU A 64 -9.57 6.47 7.72
CA LEU A 64 -8.74 7.64 7.50
C LEU A 64 -9.55 8.94 7.38
N PRO A 65 -10.66 9.02 6.59
CA PRO A 65 -11.40 10.28 6.42
C PRO A 65 -12.01 10.84 7.72
N ALA A 66 -12.35 9.97 8.67
CA ALA A 66 -13.00 10.33 9.93
C ALA A 66 -12.02 10.49 11.11
N THR A 67 -10.73 10.16 10.92
CA THR A 67 -9.76 10.16 12.01
C THR A 67 -9.26 11.59 12.31
N PRO A 68 -9.26 12.04 13.58
CA PRO A 68 -8.77 13.38 13.93
C PRO A 68 -7.25 13.56 13.72
N ASP A 69 -6.44 12.51 13.88
CA ASP A 69 -4.98 12.55 13.69
C ASP A 69 -4.53 11.70 12.47
N ARG A 70 -4.97 12.12 11.28
CA ARG A 70 -4.58 11.47 10.02
C ARG A 70 -3.05 11.41 9.82
N PRO A 71 -2.27 12.47 10.10
CA PRO A 71 -0.82 12.41 9.94
C PRO A 71 -0.16 11.29 10.75
N ALA A 72 -0.50 11.14 12.04
CA ALA A 72 0.07 10.08 12.86
C ALA A 72 -0.39 8.69 12.41
N ARG A 73 -1.66 8.55 11.98
CA ARG A 73 -2.15 7.26 11.43
C ARG A 73 -1.42 6.86 10.15
N LEU A 74 -1.18 7.80 9.24
CA LEU A 74 -0.41 7.54 8.03
C LEU A 74 1.03 7.16 8.37
N ALA A 75 1.67 7.84 9.32
CA ALA A 75 3.01 7.48 9.78
C ALA A 75 3.06 6.08 10.41
N ALA A 76 2.04 5.70 11.17
CA ALA A 76 1.93 4.35 11.73
C ALA A 76 1.73 3.29 10.63
N GLY A 77 0.91 3.58 9.60
CA GLY A 77 0.72 2.71 8.45
C GLY A 77 2.00 2.51 7.64
N GLU A 78 2.73 3.60 7.39
CA GLU A 78 4.05 3.57 6.75
C GLU A 78 5.04 2.71 7.55
N ALA A 79 5.16 2.95 8.86
CA ALA A 79 6.04 2.19 9.74
C ALA A 79 5.70 0.70 9.76
N ALA A 80 4.40 0.35 9.75
CA ALA A 80 3.97 -1.04 9.68
C ALA A 80 4.34 -1.70 8.34
N ALA A 81 4.19 -0.99 7.22
CA ALA A 81 4.61 -1.48 5.90
C ALA A 81 6.12 -1.72 5.84
N ARG A 82 6.93 -0.79 6.37
CA ARG A 82 8.40 -0.92 6.45
C ARG A 82 8.82 -2.07 7.37
N ALA A 83 8.25 -2.17 8.56
CA ALA A 83 8.56 -3.26 9.49
C ALA A 83 8.24 -4.63 8.90
N LEU A 84 7.16 -4.76 8.14
CA LEU A 84 6.84 -6.00 7.45
C LEU A 84 7.79 -6.29 6.29
N HIS A 85 8.16 -5.26 5.51
CA HIS A 85 9.20 -5.38 4.49
C HIS A 85 10.49 -5.94 5.08
N ASP A 86 11.00 -5.32 6.15
CA ASP A 86 12.27 -5.71 6.77
C ASP A 86 12.19 -7.12 7.37
N ARG A 87 11.04 -7.49 7.92
CA ARG A 87 10.77 -8.86 8.38
C ARG A 87 10.84 -9.87 7.22
N LEU A 88 10.29 -9.54 6.06
CA LEU A 88 10.35 -10.43 4.89
C LEU A 88 11.76 -10.51 4.30
N GLU A 89 12.50 -9.41 4.29
CA GLU A 89 13.90 -9.36 3.84
C GLU A 89 14.81 -10.22 4.74
N ALA A 90 14.51 -10.29 6.04
CA ALA A 90 15.24 -11.12 6.99
C ALA A 90 14.94 -12.64 6.88
N LEU A 91 13.97 -13.05 6.05
CA LEU A 91 13.65 -14.47 5.89
C LEU A 91 14.78 -15.20 5.17
N ALA A 92 15.25 -16.29 5.77
CA ALA A 92 16.19 -17.21 5.13
C ALA A 92 15.46 -18.03 4.06
N VAL A 93 15.38 -17.50 2.83
CA VAL A 93 14.80 -18.22 1.69
C VAL A 93 15.93 -18.74 0.79
N PRO A 94 15.97 -20.05 0.46
CA PRO A 94 17.01 -20.59 -0.42
C PRO A 94 17.00 -19.89 -1.78
N ALA A 95 18.16 -19.41 -2.21
CA ALA A 95 18.34 -18.78 -3.52
C ALA A 95 17.90 -19.74 -4.65
N GLY A 96 17.29 -19.19 -5.70
CA GLY A 96 16.81 -19.96 -6.85
C GLY A 96 15.54 -20.79 -6.60
N SER A 97 15.00 -20.82 -5.37
CA SER A 97 13.72 -21.47 -5.11
C SER A 97 12.52 -20.62 -5.59
N PRO A 98 11.40 -21.24 -6.01
CA PRO A 98 10.16 -20.51 -6.28
C PRO A 98 9.70 -19.64 -5.09
N ARG A 99 10.00 -20.10 -3.87
CA ARG A 99 9.73 -19.37 -2.62
C ARG A 99 10.50 -18.06 -2.53
N ALA A 100 11.74 -18.00 -3.02
CA ALA A 100 12.51 -16.76 -3.05
C ALA A 100 11.87 -15.73 -3.98
N GLY A 101 11.35 -16.18 -5.13
CA GLY A 101 10.60 -15.31 -6.05
C GLY A 101 9.35 -14.72 -5.41
N LEU A 102 8.60 -15.50 -4.63
CA LEU A 102 7.41 -15.02 -3.93
C LEU A 102 7.74 -14.05 -2.80
N ALA A 103 8.80 -14.33 -2.03
CA ALA A 103 9.28 -13.43 -0.97
C ALA A 103 9.75 -12.07 -1.53
N VAL A 104 10.52 -12.09 -2.63
CA VAL A 104 10.97 -10.86 -3.30
C VAL A 104 9.79 -10.06 -3.84
N ARG A 105 8.78 -10.72 -4.43
CA ARG A 105 7.57 -10.02 -4.90
C ARG A 105 6.82 -9.37 -3.74
N ALA A 106 6.64 -10.08 -2.63
CA ALA A 106 5.97 -9.53 -1.44
C ALA A 106 6.74 -8.34 -0.86
N ALA A 107 8.06 -8.45 -0.72
CA ALA A 107 8.91 -7.36 -0.24
C ALA A 107 8.85 -6.15 -1.19
N ALA A 108 8.98 -6.35 -2.51
CA ALA A 108 8.90 -5.27 -3.49
C ALA A 108 7.56 -4.53 -3.44
N SER A 109 6.44 -5.27 -3.34
CA SER A 109 5.11 -4.68 -3.18
C SER A 109 4.97 -3.90 -1.87
N LEU A 110 5.51 -4.40 -0.75
CA LEU A 110 5.51 -3.68 0.53
C LEU A 110 6.35 -2.41 0.50
N ARG A 111 7.51 -2.46 -0.15
CA ARG A 111 8.35 -1.27 -0.37
C ARG A 111 7.59 -0.22 -1.16
N PHE A 112 6.92 -0.63 -2.24
CA PHE A 112 6.08 0.25 -3.02
C PHE A 112 5.00 0.90 -2.16
N VAL A 113 4.22 0.10 -1.40
CA VAL A 113 3.15 0.62 -0.53
C VAL A 113 3.72 1.59 0.52
N ALA A 114 4.86 1.28 1.13
CA ALA A 114 5.53 2.17 2.09
C ALA A 114 5.90 3.52 1.44
N ASP A 115 6.43 3.51 0.23
CA ASP A 115 6.80 4.73 -0.50
C ASP A 115 5.56 5.54 -0.94
N ARG A 116 4.39 4.88 -1.14
CA ARG A 116 3.12 5.58 -1.39
C ARG A 116 2.64 6.38 -0.19
N PHE A 117 2.86 5.93 1.04
CA PHE A 117 2.47 6.71 2.23
C PHE A 117 3.13 8.09 2.27
N ASP A 118 4.37 8.20 1.78
CA ASP A 118 5.08 9.47 1.68
C ASP A 118 4.68 10.26 0.42
N SER A 119 4.75 9.62 -0.75
CA SER A 119 4.48 10.27 -2.04
C SER A 119 3.04 10.78 -2.16
N ASP A 120 2.07 10.03 -1.61
CA ASP A 120 0.65 10.40 -1.62
C ASP A 120 0.20 11.13 -0.36
N ARG A 121 1.11 11.42 0.58
CA ARG A 121 0.77 12.10 1.84
C ARG A 121 -0.08 13.36 1.63
N PRO A 122 0.23 14.26 0.68
CA PRO A 122 -0.60 15.45 0.46
C PRO A 122 -2.04 15.10 0.05
N PHE A 123 -2.21 14.10 -0.81
CA PHE A 123 -3.51 13.62 -1.26
C PHE A 123 -4.29 12.92 -0.13
N LEU A 124 -3.63 12.05 0.64
CA LEU A 124 -4.25 11.29 1.73
C LEU A 124 -4.67 12.19 2.91
N LEU A 125 -3.98 13.30 3.12
CA LEU A 125 -4.34 14.32 4.12
C LEU A 125 -5.39 15.30 3.63
N ARG A 126 -5.69 15.31 2.33
CA ARG A 126 -6.68 16.21 1.76
C ARG A 126 -8.06 15.91 2.34
N THR A 127 -8.81 16.97 2.62
CA THR A 127 -10.22 16.85 2.97
C THR A 127 -11.03 17.19 1.72
N PHE A 128 -11.74 16.19 1.18
CA PHE A 128 -12.77 16.44 0.19
C PHE A 128 -13.98 16.98 0.93
N LYS A 129 -14.22 18.28 0.85
CA LYS A 129 -15.51 18.83 1.24
C LYS A 129 -16.54 18.34 0.21
N PRO A 130 -17.67 17.76 0.62
CA PRO A 130 -18.78 17.50 -0.30
C PRO A 130 -19.29 18.79 -0.93
#